data_AF-A0A3N0DVQ2-F1
#
_entry.id   AF-A0A3N0DVQ2-F1
#
_cell.length_a   1.000
_cell.length_b   1.000
_cell.length_c   1.000
_cell.angle_alpha   90.00
_cell.angle_beta   90.00
_cell.angle_gamma   90.00
#
_symmetry.space_group_name_H-M   'P 1'
#
loop_
_entity.id
_entity.type
_entity.pdbx_description
1 polymer ?
#
loop_
_entity_poly.entity_id
_entity_poly.type
_entity_poly.pdbx_seq_one_letter_code
_entity_poly.pdbx_strand_id
1 'polypeptide(L)'
;MFIPLEEAHGGGFLHEYWSILTDPAHVSVELTLTLLFDGLLLGVLWPLIRAYFNHVLERQHAALDEEHGIVHHGDHVHHVTEPEVPASAAECEDT
;
A
#
# COMPACT_ATOMS: atom_id res chain seq x y z
N MET A 1 50.17 -5.53 -46.74
CA MET A 1 48.75 -5.19 -46.94
C MET A 1 48.23 -4.74 -45.58
N PHE A 2 48.38 -3.45 -45.27
CA PHE A 2 47.80 -2.83 -44.08
C PHE A 2 46.33 -2.58 -44.39
N ILE A 3 45.43 -3.19 -43.64
CA ILE A 3 44.00 -2.90 -43.71
C ILE A 3 43.82 -1.58 -42.95
N PRO A 4 43.35 -0.49 -43.58
CA PRO A 4 43.01 0.71 -42.84
C PRO A 4 41.81 0.39 -41.95
N LEU A 5 42.01 0.46 -40.63
CA LEU A 5 40.97 0.36 -39.61
C LEU A 5 40.30 1.73 -39.41
N GLU A 6 40.04 2.41 -40.51
CA GLU A 6 39.51 3.75 -40.59
C GLU A 6 38.49 3.70 -41.75
N GLU A 7 37.23 3.37 -41.43
CA GLU A 7 36.00 3.44 -42.27
C GLU A 7 35.03 2.24 -42.08
N ALA A 8 34.61 1.94 -40.84
CA ALA A 8 33.40 1.11 -40.67
C ALA A 8 32.66 1.45 -39.38
N HIS A 9 31.61 2.27 -39.53
CA HIS A 9 30.59 2.69 -38.55
C HIS A 9 30.97 3.86 -37.65
N GLY A 10 30.27 4.98 -37.89
CA GLY A 10 30.23 6.13 -37.00
C GLY A 10 29.70 5.73 -35.63
N GLY A 11 30.41 6.18 -34.59
CA GLY A 11 30.07 5.96 -33.18
C GLY A 11 30.28 4.53 -32.71
N GLY A 12 31.33 4.27 -31.93
CA GLY A 12 31.50 2.96 -31.27
C GLY A 12 30.29 2.61 -30.39
N PHE A 13 30.13 1.33 -30.02
CA PHE A 13 29.00 0.80 -29.23
C PHE A 13 28.57 1.70 -28.05
N LEU A 14 29.52 2.25 -27.30
CA LEU A 14 29.23 3.15 -26.16
C LEU A 14 28.56 4.46 -26.60
N HIS A 15 28.92 5.00 -27.75
CA HIS A 15 28.32 6.20 -28.31
C HIS A 15 26.88 5.93 -28.76
N GLU A 16 26.63 4.79 -29.42
CA GLU A 16 25.30 4.41 -29.87
C GLU A 16 24.38 4.06 -28.68
N TYR A 17 24.88 3.31 -27.70
CA TYR A 17 24.19 3.06 -26.44
C TYR A 17 23.84 4.36 -25.70
N TRP A 18 24.81 5.29 -25.60
CA TRP A 18 24.58 6.60 -24.99
C TRP A 18 23.57 7.45 -25.76
N SER A 19 23.56 7.38 -27.09
CA SER A 19 22.61 8.11 -27.94
C SER A 19 21.18 7.63 -27.77
N ILE A 20 20.98 6.32 -27.56
CA ILE A 20 19.66 5.73 -27.29
C ILE A 20 19.18 6.12 -25.89
N LEU A 21 20.06 6.04 -24.89
CA LEU A 21 19.70 6.39 -23.51
C LEU A 21 19.34 7.87 -23.34
N THR A 22 19.90 8.76 -24.17
CA THR A 22 19.67 10.20 -24.09
C THR A 22 18.66 10.71 -25.12
N ASP A 23 18.11 9.83 -25.97
CA ASP A 23 17.05 10.19 -26.90
C ASP A 23 15.76 10.53 -26.12
N PRO A 24 15.27 11.78 -26.20
CA PRO A 24 14.05 12.17 -25.50
C PRO A 24 12.83 11.37 -25.95
N ALA A 25 12.78 10.92 -27.21
CA ALA A 25 11.68 10.09 -27.70
C ALA A 25 11.70 8.71 -27.02
N HIS A 26 12.87 8.06 -26.95
CA HIS A 26 13.04 6.78 -26.25
C HIS A 26 12.64 6.87 -24.78
N VAL A 27 13.17 7.86 -24.05
CA VAL A 27 12.86 8.07 -22.63
C VAL A 27 11.36 8.30 -22.41
N SER A 28 10.70 9.07 -23.28
CA SER A 28 9.26 9.35 -23.15
C SER A 28 8.40 8.08 -23.28
N VAL A 29 8.76 7.18 -24.18
CA VAL A 29 8.07 5.90 -24.38
C VAL A 29 8.30 4.98 -23.19
N GLU A 30 9.54 4.87 -22.73
CA GLU A 30 9.91 4.05 -21.58
C GLU A 30 9.14 4.48 -20.33
N LEU A 31 9.11 5.79 -20.02
CA LEU A 31 8.35 6.33 -18.89
C LEU A 31 6.85 6.08 -19.05
N THR A 32 6.30 6.26 -20.24
CA THR A 32 4.86 6.03 -20.49
C THR A 32 4.49 4.57 -20.26
N LEU A 33 5.28 3.63 -20.79
CA LEU A 33 5.07 2.20 -20.58
C LEU A 33 5.24 1.81 -19.12
N THR A 34 6.26 2.38 -18.45
CA THR A 34 6.50 2.12 -17.02
C THR A 34 5.30 2.55 -16.19
N LEU A 35 4.80 3.77 -16.36
CA LEU A 35 3.62 4.26 -15.65
C LEU A 35 2.36 3.43 -15.95
N LEU A 36 2.20 2.99 -17.20
CA LEU A 36 1.08 2.13 -17.58
C LEU A 36 1.16 0.77 -16.87
N PHE A 37 2.33 0.14 -16.85
CA PHE A 37 2.53 -1.14 -16.18
C PHE A 37 2.41 -1.02 -14.67
N ASP A 38 2.99 0.02 -14.05
CA ASP A 38 2.87 0.27 -12.62
C ASP A 38 1.41 0.53 -12.23
N GLY A 39 0.69 1.33 -13.02
CA GLY A 39 -0.74 1.58 -12.81
C GLY A 39 -1.57 0.31 -12.93
N LEU A 40 -1.28 -0.53 -13.93
CA LEU A 40 -1.95 -1.83 -14.10
C LEU A 40 -1.64 -2.77 -12.93
N LEU A 41 -0.37 -2.89 -12.54
CA LEU A 41 0.09 -3.75 -11.46
C LEU A 41 -0.49 -3.31 -10.12
N LEU A 42 -0.45 -2.01 -9.81
CA LEU A 42 -1.10 -1.44 -8.63
C LEU A 42 -2.60 -1.67 -8.67
N GLY A 43 -3.27 -1.49 -9.82
CA GLY A 43 -4.70 -1.73 -9.95
C GLY A 43 -5.10 -3.18 -9.65
N VAL A 44 -4.33 -4.16 -10.16
CA VAL A 44 -4.55 -5.58 -9.90
C VAL A 44 -4.21 -5.96 -8.45
N LEU A 45 -3.17 -5.37 -7.87
CA LEU A 45 -2.70 -5.67 -6.52
C LEU A 45 -3.49 -4.91 -5.43
N TRP A 46 -4.16 -3.82 -5.79
CA TRP A 46 -4.94 -2.96 -4.91
C TRP A 46 -5.94 -3.70 -4.01
N PRO A 47 -6.78 -4.63 -4.51
CA PRO A 47 -7.72 -5.35 -3.63
C PRO A 47 -7.02 -6.17 -2.56
N LEU A 48 -5.86 -6.77 -2.87
CA LEU A 48 -5.08 -7.56 -1.90
C LEU A 48 -4.47 -6.66 -0.83
N ILE A 49 -3.86 -5.54 -1.25
CA ILE A 49 -3.32 -4.54 -0.35
C ILE A 49 -4.43 -3.99 0.55
N ARG A 50 -5.57 -3.58 -0.03
CA ARG A 50 -6.72 -3.06 0.70
C ARG A 50 -7.25 -4.06 1.73
N ALA A 51 -7.39 -5.33 1.37
CA ALA A 51 -7.85 -6.37 2.29
C ALA A 51 -6.90 -6.54 3.48
N TYR A 52 -5.59 -6.54 3.22
CA TYR A 52 -4.56 -6.62 4.27
C TYR A 52 -4.62 -5.41 5.21
N PHE A 53 -4.67 -4.19 4.66
CA PHE A 53 -4.74 -2.97 5.47
C PHE A 53 -6.02 -2.90 6.32
N ASN A 54 -7.18 -3.28 5.76
CA ASN A 54 -8.43 -3.32 6.53
C ASN A 54 -8.33 -4.29 7.71
N HIS A 55 -7.78 -5.49 7.49
CA HIS A 55 -7.60 -6.48 8.55
C HIS A 55 -6.66 -6.00 9.66
N VAL A 56 -5.59 -5.27 9.30
CA VAL A 56 -4.68 -4.67 10.29
C VAL A 56 -5.38 -3.55 11.05
N LEU A 57 -6.14 -2.70 10.36
CA LEU A 57 -6.88 -1.59 10.97
C LEU A 57 -7.92 -2.09 11.98
N GLU A 58 -8.67 -3.13 11.61
CA GLU A 58 -9.67 -3.75 12.50
C GLU A 58 -9.04 -4.27 13.79
N ARG A 59 -7.85 -4.88 13.70
CA ARG A 59 -7.10 -5.34 14.88
C ARG A 59 -6.60 -4.19 15.74
N GLN A 60 -6.17 -3.11 15.12
CA GLN A 60 -5.71 -1.92 15.86
C GLN A 60 -6.86 -1.23 16.56
N HIS A 61 -8.02 -1.09 15.91
CA HIS A 61 -9.22 -0.57 16.55
C HIS A 61 -9.65 -1.46 17.72
N ALA A 62 -9.73 -2.78 17.53
CA ALA A 62 -10.08 -3.69 18.62
C ALA A 62 -9.13 -3.58 19.84
N ALA A 63 -7.83 -3.46 19.60
CA ALA A 63 -6.86 -3.27 20.68
C ALA A 63 -7.01 -1.91 21.38
N LEU A 64 -7.30 -0.86 20.62
CA LEU A 64 -7.52 0.49 21.15
C LEU A 64 -8.83 0.56 21.96
N ASP A 65 -9.89 -0.07 21.45
CA ASP A 65 -11.20 -0.12 22.09
C ASP A 65 -11.14 -0.89 23.42
N GLU A 66 -10.36 -1.96 23.50
CA GLU A 66 -10.09 -2.70 24.74
C GLU A 66 -9.32 -1.83 25.76
N GLU A 67 -8.29 -1.08 25.32
CA GLU A 67 -7.52 -0.19 26.20
C GLU A 67 -8.39 0.97 26.76
N HIS A 68 -9.32 1.48 25.96
CA HIS A 68 -10.13 2.65 26.31
C HIS A 68 -11.54 2.30 26.81
N GLY A 69 -11.85 1.00 26.98
CA GLY A 69 -13.17 0.55 27.44
C GLY A 69 -14.32 0.97 26.51
N ILE A 70 -14.06 1.06 25.21
CA ILE A 70 -15.03 1.46 24.20
C ILE A 70 -15.79 0.23 23.73
N VAL A 71 -17.11 0.21 23.93
CA VAL A 71 -17.99 -0.88 23.49
C VAL A 71 -18.86 -0.38 22.34
N HIS A 72 -18.71 -1.00 21.18
CA HIS A 72 -19.53 -0.73 20.01
C HIS A 72 -20.80 -1.60 20.03
N HIS A 73 -21.97 -0.99 20.22
CA HIS A 73 -23.26 -1.60 19.93
C HIS A 73 -23.66 -1.30 18.48
N GLY A 74 -24.53 -2.13 17.88
CA GLY A 74 -24.90 -2.05 16.47
C GLY A 74 -25.57 -0.74 16.03
N ASP A 75 -25.93 0.13 16.98
CA ASP A 75 -26.61 1.40 16.78
C ASP A 75 -25.92 2.60 17.48
N HIS A 76 -24.95 2.40 18.39
CA HIS A 76 -24.19 3.48 19.05
C HIS A 76 -22.93 2.96 19.79
N VAL A 77 -22.05 3.87 20.22
CA VAL A 77 -20.76 3.57 20.88
C VAL A 77 -20.77 4.13 22.31
N HIS A 78 -20.43 3.31 23.31
CA HIS A 78 -20.33 3.73 24.73
C HIS A 78 -18.87 3.75 25.21
N HIS A 79 -18.52 4.76 26.00
CA HIS A 79 -17.24 4.86 26.72
C HIS A 79 -17.47 4.47 28.19
N VAL A 80 -16.99 3.30 28.60
CA VAL A 80 -17.18 2.83 29.97
C VAL A 80 -16.15 3.53 30.86
N THR A 81 -16.61 4.52 31.64
CA THR A 81 -15.70 5.38 32.43
C THR A 81 -15.53 4.89 33.88
N GLU A 82 -16.31 3.91 34.34
CA GLU A 82 -16.15 3.25 35.64
C GLU A 82 -16.64 1.79 35.57
N PRO A 83 -16.08 0.84 36.36
CA PRO A 83 -16.54 -0.54 36.36
C PRO A 83 -17.95 -0.61 36.95
N GLU A 84 -18.93 -0.94 36.12
CA GLU A 84 -20.27 -1.25 36.61
C GLU A 84 -20.19 -2.43 37.58
N VAL A 85 -20.39 -2.14 38.87
CA VAL A 85 -20.78 -3.15 39.86
C VAL A 85 -22.03 -3.83 39.30
N PRO A 86 -22.05 -5.16 39.13
CA PRO A 86 -23.18 -5.84 38.53
C PRO A 86 -24.44 -5.57 39.37
N ALA A 87 -25.42 -4.89 38.76
CA ALA A 87 -26.75 -4.64 39.30
C ALA A 87 -27.60 -5.93 39.35
N SER A 88 -27.01 -7.04 39.80
CA SER A 88 -27.66 -8.36 39.94
C SER A 88 -27.72 -8.84 41.39
N ALA A 89 -27.33 -8.02 42.37
CA ALA A 89 -27.26 -8.42 43.78
C ALA A 89 -28.22 -7.68 44.73
N ALA A 90 -29.28 -7.03 44.23
CA ALA A 90 -30.16 -6.21 45.10
C ALA A 90 -31.67 -6.56 45.10
N GLU A 91 -32.13 -7.58 44.38
CA GLU A 91 -33.51 -8.09 44.44
C GLU A 91 -33.41 -9.61 44.17
N CYS A 92 -33.77 -10.56 45.05
CA CYS A 92 -34.76 -10.57 46.11
C CYS A 92 -34.29 -11.51 47.26
N GLU A 93 -34.12 -10.95 48.46
CA GLU A 93 -34.30 -11.67 49.71
C GLU A 93 -35.49 -11.02 50.41
N ASP A 94 -36.37 -11.84 51.01
CA ASP A 94 -37.45 -11.50 51.94
C ASP A 94 -38.83 -11.07 51.36
N THR A 95 -39.68 -12.06 51.04
CA THR A 95 -40.94 -12.35 51.78
C THR A 95 -41.71 -13.53 51.17
#